data_AF-A0A351KAK2-F1
#
_entry.id   AF-A0A351KAK2-F1
#
_cell.length_a   1.000
_cell.length_b   1.000
_cell.length_c   1.000
_cell.angle_alpha   90.00
_cell.angle_beta   90.00
_cell.angle_gamma   90.00
#
_symmetry.space_group_name_H-M   'P 1'
#
loop_
_entity.id
_entity.type
_entity.pdbx_description
1 polymer ?
#
loop_
_entity_poly.entity_id
_entity_poly.type
_entity_poly.pdbx_seq_one_letter_code
_entity_poly.pdbx_strand_id
1 'polypeptide(L)' 'VFLQLIGVVTPAGLRRTRRYAVVGIVALVAVLTPSGDPFTLLILSVPMLVFYELAILLGMLRDRRRRRARTR' A
#
# COMPACT_ATOMS: atom_id res chain seq x y z
N VAL A 1 -0.93 -5.70 5.86
CA VAL A 1 -2.15 -6.52 6.10
C VAL A 1 -2.41 -6.74 7.59
N PHE A 2 -1.41 -7.11 8.41
CA PHE A 2 -1.57 -7.31 9.86
C PHE A 2 -2.14 -6.10 10.62
N LEU A 3 -1.70 -4.87 10.30
CA LEU A 3 -2.27 -3.66 10.91
C LEU A 3 -3.72 -3.36 10.49
N GLN A 4 -4.13 -3.79 9.29
CA GLN A 4 -5.53 -3.72 8.87
C GLN A 4 -6.38 -4.80 9.54
N LEU A 5 -5.79 -5.96 9.85
CA LEU A 5 -6.42 -7.07 10.57
C LEU A 5 -6.84 -6.66 12.00
N ILE A 6 -6.00 -5.87 12.67
CA ILE A 6 -6.24 -5.37 14.04
C ILE A 6 -7.17 -4.13 14.05
N GLY A 7 -7.51 -3.58 12.87
CA GLY A 7 -8.44 -2.44 12.74
C GLY A 7 -7.81 -1.07 12.97
N VAL A 8 -6.50 -1.00 13.20
CA VAL A 8 -5.75 0.25 13.39
C VAL A 8 -5.70 1.07 12.10
N VAL A 9 -5.77 0.40 10.94
CA VAL A 9 -5.56 1.03 9.65
C VAL A 9 -6.72 0.74 8.69
N THR A 10 -7.41 1.81 8.25
CA THR A 10 -8.53 1.70 7.31
C THR A 10 -8.06 1.78 5.85
N PRO A 11 -8.73 1.07 4.92
CA PRO A 11 -8.42 1.17 3.49
C PRO A 11 -8.59 2.60 2.94
N ALA A 12 -9.54 3.35 3.49
CA ALA A 12 -9.75 4.77 3.18
C ALA A 12 -8.54 5.63 3.61
N GLY A 13 -7.95 5.35 4.78
CA GLY A 13 -6.71 5.97 5.23
C GLY A 13 -5.53 5.67 4.31
N LEU A 14 -5.35 4.40 3.89
CA LEU A 14 -4.30 4.05 2.93
C LEU A 14 -4.48 4.78 1.58
N ARG A 15 -5.71 4.88 1.07
CA ARG A 15 -5.97 5.62 -0.18
C ARG A 15 -5.57 7.09 -0.08
N ARG A 16 -5.81 7.74 1.06
CA ARG A 16 -5.42 9.14 1.29
C ARG A 16 -3.91 9.32 1.43
N THR A 17 -3.23 8.31 1.94
CA THR A 17 -1.77 8.32 2.20
C THR A 17 -0.95 7.79 1.02
N ARG A 18 -1.57 7.53 -0.15
CA ARG A 18 -0.88 7.04 -1.37
C ARG A 18 0.41 7.77 -1.71
N ARG A 19 0.38 9.11 -1.67
CA ARG A 19 1.57 9.93 -1.98
C ARG A 19 2.76 9.62 -1.06
N TYR A 20 2.51 9.34 0.23
CA TYR A 20 3.56 8.98 1.17
C TYR A 20 4.05 7.54 0.95
N ALA A 21 3.15 6.64 0.56
CA ALA A 21 3.53 5.27 0.21
C ALA A 21 4.41 5.23 -1.05
N VAL A 22 4.07 6.01 -2.09
CA VAL A 22 4.89 6.15 -3.31
C VAL A 22 6.28 6.69 -2.95
N VAL A 23 6.35 7.79 -2.19
CA VAL A 23 7.64 8.37 -1.77
C VAL A 23 8.44 7.38 -0.91
N GLY A 24 7.81 6.68 0.03
CA GLY A 24 8.47 5.68 0.86
C GLY A 24 9.00 4.48 0.08
N ILE A 25 8.23 3.97 -0.89
CA ILE A 25 8.65 2.89 -1.78
C ILE A 25 9.84 3.33 -2.63
N VAL A 26 9.76 4.51 -3.27
CA VAL A 26 10.85 5.03 -4.11
C VAL A 26 12.10 5.29 -3.27
N ALA A 27 11.98 5.86 -2.06
CA ALA A 27 13.09 6.07 -1.15
C ALA A 27 13.74 4.74 -0.72
N LEU A 28 12.93 3.72 -0.40
CA LEU A 28 13.43 2.40 -0.04
C LEU A 28 14.21 1.76 -1.19
N VAL A 29 13.66 1.81 -2.41
CA VAL A 29 14.33 1.28 -3.61
C VAL A 29 15.60 2.09 -3.90
N ALA A 30 15.59 3.42 -3.74
CA ALA A 30 16.77 4.26 -3.94
C ALA A 30 17.91 3.94 -2.94
N VAL A 31 17.57 3.62 -1.69
CA VAL A 31 18.55 3.20 -0.69
C VAL A 31 19.09 1.80 -0.97
N LEU A 32 18.24 0.89 -1.44
CA LEU A 32 18.62 -0.50 -1.75
C LEU A 32 19.36 -0.65 -3.08
N THR A 33 19.16 0.27 -4.02
CA THR A 33 19.70 0.18 -5.38
C THR A 33 20.89 1.16 -5.51
N PRO A 34 22.14 0.67 -5.40
CA PRO A 34 23.32 1.54 -5.38
C PRO A 34 23.61 2.25 -6.71
N SER A 35 22.96 1.83 -7.81
CA SER A 35 23.13 2.44 -9.13
C SER A 35 22.40 3.78 -9.29
N GLY A 36 21.42 4.09 -8.43
CA GLY A 36 20.76 5.41 -8.38
C GLY A 36 20.05 5.86 -9.66
N ASP A 37 19.84 4.95 -10.62
CA ASP A 37 19.36 5.27 -11.96
C ASP A 37 17.82 5.34 -11.99
N PRO A 38 17.23 6.45 -12.52
CA PRO A 38 15.79 6.68 -12.46
C PRO A 38 14.95 5.59 -13.16
N PHE A 39 15.50 4.97 -14.19
CA PHE A 39 14.80 3.95 -14.98
C PHE A 39 14.65 2.65 -14.21
N THR A 40 15.74 2.14 -13.62
CA THR A 40 15.68 0.94 -12.76
C THR A 40 14.86 1.21 -11.50
N LEU A 41 14.95 2.42 -10.94
CA LEU A 41 14.10 2.85 -9.82
C LEU A 41 12.61 2.74 -10.16
N LEU A 42 12.19 3.23 -11.33
CA LEU A 42 10.81 3.12 -11.80
C LEU A 42 10.39 1.66 -11.99
N ILE A 43 11.23 0.85 -12.64
CA ILE A 43 10.93 -0.57 -12.89
C ILE A 43 10.76 -1.35 -11.58
N LEU A 44 11.62 -1.13 -10.59
CA LEU A 44 11.56 -1.81 -9.29
C LEU A 44 10.45 -1.28 -8.38
N SER A 45 10.08 0.00 -8.52
CA SER A 45 8.97 0.57 -7.74
C SER A 45 7.60 0.17 -8.27
N VAL A 46 7.45 -0.19 -9.55
CA VAL A 46 6.21 -0.74 -10.13
C VAL A 46 5.69 -1.98 -9.37
N PRO A 47 6.44 -3.09 -9.21
CA PRO A 47 5.96 -4.26 -8.49
C PRO A 47 5.66 -3.97 -7.02
N MET A 48 6.43 -3.08 -6.38
CA MET A 48 6.15 -2.62 -5.01
C MET A 48 4.83 -1.85 -4.90
N LEU A 49 4.54 -0.97 -5.86
CA LEU A 49 3.27 -0.25 -5.95
C LEU A 49 2.09 -1.19 -6.20
N VAL A 50 2.28 -2.21 -7.06
CA VAL A 50 1.28 -3.26 -7.30
C VAL A 50 0.97 -4.01 -6.00
N PHE A 51 1.99 -4.41 -5.24
CA PHE A 51 1.79 -5.04 -3.93
C PHE A 51 1.05 -4.14 -2.94
N TYR A 52 1.37 -2.85 -2.90
CA TYR A 52 0.67 -1.88 -2.06
C TYR A 52 -0.82 -1.75 -2.45
N GLU A 53 -1.12 -1.74 -3.75
CA GLU A 53 -2.51 -1.72 -4.24
C GLU A 53 -3.27 -3.00 -3.91
N LEU A 54 -2.65 -4.16 -4.08
CA LEU A 54 -3.22 -5.44 -3.66
C LEU A 54 -3.56 -5.43 -2.16
N ALA A 55 -2.68 -4.89 -1.33
CA ALA A 55 -2.92 -4.76 0.11
C ALA A 55 -4.09 -3.82 0.43
N ILE A 56 -4.30 -2.74 -0.35
CA ILE A 56 -5.47 -1.86 -0.22
C ILE A 56 -6.75 -2.57 -0.65
N LEU A 57 -6.71 -3.27 -1.79
CA LEU A 57 -7.85 -3.96 -2.37
C LEU A 57 -8.38 -5.05 -1.43
N LEU A 58 -7.48 -5.87 -0.89
CA LEU A 58 -7.81 -6.89 0.11
C LEU A 58 -8.41 -6.26 1.39
N GLY A 59 -7.86 -5.13 1.83
CA GLY A 59 -8.39 -4.35 2.94
C GLY A 59 -9.81 -3.84 2.69
N MET A 60 -10.07 -3.27 1.50
CA MET A 60 -11.40 -2.79 1.10
C MET A 60 -12.42 -3.92 1.05
N LEU A 61 -12.06 -5.08 0.49
CA LEU A 61 -12.94 -6.23 0.40
C LEU A 61 -13.37 -6.71 1.80
N ARG A 62 -12.45 -6.64 2.76
CA ARG A 62 -12.67 -7.02 4.16
C ARG A 62 -13.48 -5.99 4.95
N ASP A 63 -13.21 -4.70 4.76
CA ASP A 63 -13.98 -3.62 5.41
C ASP A 63 -15.44 -3.59 4.92
N ARG A 64 -15.66 -3.84 3.62
CA ARG A 64 -17.02 -4.01 3.07
C ARG A 64 -17.79 -5.16 3.74
N ARG A 65 -17.14 -6.28 4.01
CA ARG A 65 -17.75 -7.42 4.73
C ARG A 65 -18.06 -7.07 6.19
N ARG A 66 -17.16 -6.36 6.89
CA ARG A 66 -17.39 -5.92 8.27
C ARG A 66 -18.49 -4.86 8.40
N ARG A 67 -18.58 -3.90 7.48
CA ARG A 67 -19.64 -2.87 7.50
C ARG A 67 -21.03 -3.48 7.29
N ARG A 68 -21.17 -4.49 6.42
CA ARG A 68 -22.44 -5.23 6.24
C ARG A 68 -22.87 -6.00 7.49
N ALA A 69 -21.93 -6.46 8.31
CA ALA A 69 -22.23 -7.20 9.54
C ALA A 69 -22.66 -6.29 10.70
N ARG A 70 -22.43 -4.97 10.64
CA ARG A 70 -22.78 -4.00 11.69
C ARG A 70 -24.12 -3.29 11.44
N THR A 71 -24.82 -3.64 10.36
CA THR A 71 -26.16 -3.12 10.02
C THR A 71 -27.27 -4.16 10.27
N ARG A 72 -26.97 -5.22 11.02
CA ARG A 72 -27.95 -6.09 11.68
C ARG A 72 -27.71 -6.00 13.18
#